data_AF-A0A0D5BFW0-F1
#
_entry.id   AF-A0A0D5BFW0-F1
#
_cell.length_a   1.000
_cell.length_b   1.000
_cell.length_c   1.000
_cell.angle_alpha   90.00
_cell.angle_beta   90.00
_cell.angle_gamma   90.00
#
_symmetry.space_group_name_H-M   'P 1'
#
loop_
_entity.id
_entity.type
_entity.pdbx_description
1 polymer ?
#
loop_
_entity_poly.entity_id
_entity_poly.type
_entity_poly.pdbx_seq_one_letter_code
_entity_poly.pdbx_strand_id
1 'polypeptide(L)' 'VAFCIHNIAYQGRFAFADFSLLNLPEEFKSSFDFIDGYDKPVKGRKINWMKAGILESDKLLTV' A
#
# COMPACT_ATOMS: atom_id res chain seq x y z
N VAL A 1 5.83 -15.00 -5.43
CA VAL A 1 4.79 -14.85 -4.39
C VAL A 1 3.43 -14.64 -5.04
N ALA A 2 2.36 -15.16 -4.43
CA ALA A 2 0.98 -14.85 -4.82
C ALA A 2 0.28 -14.08 -3.68
N PHE A 3 -0.46 -13.03 -4.03
CA PHE A 3 -1.19 -12.19 -3.07
C PHE A 3 -2.70 -12.29 -3.33
N CYS A 4 -3.45 -12.69 -2.30
CA CYS A 4 -4.90 -12.83 -2.37
C CYS A 4 -5.60 -11.68 -1.64
N ILE A 5 -6.47 -10.97 -2.34
CA ILE A 5 -7.30 -9.90 -1.77
C ILE A 5 -8.60 -10.53 -1.27
N HIS A 6 -8.82 -10.49 0.04
CA HIS A 6 -10.08 -10.95 0.64
C HIS A 6 -11.16 -9.86 0.66
N ASN A 7 -10.75 -8.59 0.71
CA ASN A 7 -11.65 -7.45 0.63
C ASN A 7 -10.86 -6.16 0.36
N ILE A 8 -11.35 -5.31 -0.54
CA ILE A 8 -10.67 -4.07 -0.94
C ILE A 8 -10.80 -2.91 0.07
N ALA A 9 -11.69 -3.00 1.05
CA ALA A 9 -12.00 -1.93 2.00
C ALA A 9 -10.84 -1.65 2.98
N TYR A 10 -10.08 -2.68 3.35
CA TYR A 10 -9.03 -2.61 4.36
C TYR A 10 -7.65 -2.80 3.72
N GLN A 11 -7.05 -1.70 3.28
CA GLN A 11 -5.83 -1.72 2.46
C GLN A 11 -4.53 -1.58 3.27
N GLY A 12 -4.62 -1.37 4.60
CA GLY A 12 -3.45 -1.04 5.42
C GLY A 12 -2.84 0.31 5.02
N ARG A 13 -3.61 1.40 5.18
CA ARG A 13 -3.17 2.77 4.91
C ARG A 13 -2.59 3.41 6.17
N PHE A 14 -1.31 3.78 6.16
CA PHE A 14 -0.61 4.39 7.31
C PHE A 14 0.09 5.70 6.92
N ALA A 15 0.62 6.45 7.89
CA ALA A 15 1.33 7.69 7.59
C ALA A 15 2.57 7.40 6.73
N PHE A 16 2.87 8.28 5.76
CA PHE A 16 3.98 8.03 4.84
C PHE A 16 5.35 7.96 5.56
N ALA A 17 5.50 8.71 6.65
CA ALA A 17 6.71 8.71 7.49
C ALA A 17 7.00 7.35 8.14
N ASP A 18 5.96 6.53 8.35
CA ASP A 18 6.07 5.24 9.03
C ASP A 18 6.76 4.17 8.16
N PHE A 19 7.04 4.44 6.87
CA PHE A 19 7.81 3.52 6.03
C PHE A 19 9.16 3.15 6.66
N SER A 20 9.82 4.12 7.31
CA SER A 20 11.10 3.91 7.98
C SER A 20 11.05 2.85 9.09
N LEU A 21 9.87 2.60 9.66
CA LEU A 21 9.66 1.59 10.70
C LEU A 21 9.60 0.16 10.15
N LEU A 22 9.45 -0.01 8.82
CA LEU A 22 9.33 -1.32 8.19
C LEU A 22 10.67 -2.02 7.98
N ASN A 23 11.80 -1.31 8.15
CA ASN A 23 13.16 -1.83 7.89
C ASN A 23 13.32 -2.46 6.49
N LEU A 24 12.68 -1.84 5.49
CA LEU A 24 12.76 -2.26 4.08
C LEU A 24 13.71 -1.35 3.29
N PRO A 25 14.38 -1.88 2.25
CA PRO A 25 15.11 -1.06 1.28
C PRO A 25 14.24 0.04 0.65
N GLU A 26 14.86 1.20 0.38
CA GLU A 26 14.16 2.38 -0.14
C GLU A 26 13.56 2.16 -1.55
N GLU A 27 14.11 1.21 -2.33
CA GLU A 27 13.58 0.82 -3.64
C GLU A 27 12.11 0.36 -3.59
N PHE A 28 11.67 -0.24 -2.48
CA PHE A 28 10.29 -0.69 -2.31
C PHE A 28 9.33 0.45 -1.95
N LYS A 29 9.81 1.62 -1.53
CA LYS A 29 8.95 2.71 -1.04
C LYS A 29 7.94 3.19 -2.06
N SER A 30 8.30 3.17 -3.34
CA SER A 30 7.42 3.54 -4.44
C SER A 30 6.19 2.61 -4.55
N SER A 31 6.36 1.34 -4.20
CA SER A 31 5.28 0.35 -4.17
C SER A 31 4.28 0.62 -3.05
N PHE A 32 4.74 1.21 -1.94
CA PHE A 32 3.87 1.67 -0.85
C PHE A 32 3.25 3.04 -1.09
N ASP A 33 3.88 3.93 -1.86
CA ASP A 33 3.44 5.32 -2.04
C ASP A 33 2.01 5.41 -2.60
N PHE A 34 1.14 6.12 -1.87
CA PHE A 34 -0.28 6.23 -2.17
C PHE A 34 -0.82 7.59 -1.73
N ILE A 35 -1.59 8.23 -2.59
CA ILE A 35 -2.35 9.43 -2.23
C ILE A 35 -3.77 8.99 -1.89
N ASP A 36 -4.19 9.29 -0.66
CA ASP A 36 -5.52 9.01 -0.16
C ASP A 36 -6.42 10.25 -0.29
N GLY A 37 -7.72 10.04 -0.49
CA GLY A 37 -8.73 11.11 -0.42
C GLY A 37 -8.68 12.15 -1.54
N TYR A 38 -8.33 11.79 -2.78
CA TYR A 38 -8.20 12.70 -3.93
C TYR A 38 -9.32 13.75 -4.05
N ASP A 39 -10.58 13.34 -3.91
CA ASP A 39 -11.78 14.21 -4.01
C ASP A 39 -12.47 14.45 -2.66
N LYS A 40 -11.75 14.22 -1.55
CA LYS A 40 -12.28 14.38 -0.19
C LYS A 40 -11.63 15.60 0.48
N PRO A 41 -12.29 16.20 1.50
CA PRO A 41 -11.72 17.34 2.23
C PRO A 41 -10.36 17.06 2.87
N VAL A 42 -10.07 15.79 3.16
CA VAL A 42 -8.80 15.33 3.71
C VAL A 42 -8.10 14.48 2.66
N LYS A 43 -7.13 15.08 1.96
CA LYS A 43 -6.20 14.43 1.04
C LYS A 43 -4.84 14.29 1.71
N GLY A 44 -4.17 13.16 1.54
CA GLY A 44 -2.85 12.97 2.16
C GLY A 44 -2.02 11.85 1.56
N ARG A 45 -0.70 12.04 1.57
CA ARG A 45 0.26 10.99 1.19
C ARG A 45 0.38 9.97 2.32
N LYS A 46 0.30 8.69 1.96
CA LYS A 46 0.24 7.54 2.85
C LYS A 46 1.12 6.43 2.28
N ILE A 47 1.49 5.47 3.13
CA ILE A 47 1.85 4.14 2.64
C ILE A 47 0.61 3.25 2.56
N ASN A 48 0.54 2.37 1.57
CA ASN A 48 -0.55 1.42 1.36
C ASN A 48 0.02 0.01 1.16
N TRP A 49 -0.25 -0.86 2.14
CA TRP A 49 0.30 -2.23 2.16
C TRP A 49 -0.30 -3.12 1.07
N MET A 50 -1.60 -2.97 0.80
CA MET A 50 -2.25 -3.73 -0.26
C MET A 50 -1.70 -3.35 -1.63
N LYS A 51 -1.45 -2.05 -1.88
CA LYS A 51 -0.78 -1.59 -3.12
C LYS A 51 0.60 -2.22 -3.26
N ALA A 52 1.41 -2.24 -2.20
CA ALA A 52 2.71 -2.89 -2.22
C ALA A 52 2.59 -4.40 -2.51
N GLY A 53 1.67 -5.10 -1.84
CA GLY A 53 1.42 -6.53 -2.12
C GLY A 53 0.97 -6.81 -3.55
N ILE A 54 0.19 -5.91 -4.15
CA ILE A 54 -0.25 -5.99 -5.55
C ILE A 54 0.93 -5.82 -6.52
N LEU A 55 1.82 -4.86 -6.26
CA LEU A 55 2.91 -4.52 -7.17
C LEU A 55 4.11 -5.49 -7.06
N GLU A 56 4.37 -6.02 -5.86
CA GLU A 56 5.54 -6.86 -5.58
C GLU A 56 5.27 -8.38 -5.72
N SER A 57 4.04 -8.78 -6.08
CA SER A 57 3.69 -10.20 -6.23
C SER A 57 3.62 -10.62 -7.69
N ASP A 58 4.02 -11.85 -7.98
CA ASP A 58 3.97 -12.44 -9.33
C ASP A 58 2.54 -12.75 -9.78
N LYS A 59 1.63 -12.99 -8.83
CA LYS A 59 0.23 -13.36 -9.10
C LYS A 59 -0.73 -12.70 -8.12
N LEU A 60 -1.86 -12.25 -8.64
CA LEU A 60 -2.94 -11.65 -7.88
C LEU A 60 -4.18 -12.54 -7.92
N LEU A 61 -4.80 -12.74 -6.76
CA LEU A 61 -6.01 -13.54 -6.56
C LEU A 61 -7.01 -12.73 -5.75
N THR A 62 -8.29 -13.09 -5.80
CA THR A 62 -9.34 -12.52 -4.94
C THR A 62 -10.38 -13.59 -4.61
N VAL A 63 -11.04 -13.43 -3.47
CA VAL A 63 -12.19 -14.25 -3.01
C VAL A 63 -13.41 -13.40 -2.73
#